data_AF-A0A853V3I1-F1
#
_entry.id   AF-A0A853V3I1-F1
#
_cell.length_a   1.000
_cell.length_b   1.000
_cell.length_c   1.000
_cell.angle_alpha   90.00
_cell.angle_beta   90.00
_cell.angle_gamma   90.00
#
_symmetry.space_group_name_H-M   'P 1'
#
loop_
_entity.id
_entity.type
_entity.pdbx_description
1 polymer ?
#
loop_
_entity_poly.entity_id
_entity_poly.type
_entity_poly.pdbx_seq_one_letter_code
_entity_poly.pdbx_strand_id
1 'polypeptide(L)'
;MNTIIEEYLKFIQIEKGLSPNTIGAYRRDLDKYKLYLETRHIEHIDFIDRQTIQECLGYLIDQGSSAKSLARFISTIRSFHQFALREKYAAKDPTVLLETPKYEKKLPDVLEIDEVVRLLEAPDLSKKNGYRDRTILELMYATGMRVSELVHIEIENINVIMGFVRVFGKGDKERIIPLGDTVIDYLKTYMKEIRPQLLKSTVTNVLFLNMHGKPLSRQGIWKMIKQYGIKSNITKTLTPHTLRHSFATHLLENGADLRAVQEMLGHSDISTTQLYTHVSKAQIRQIYNQYHPRA
;
A
#
# COMPACT_ATOMS: atom_id res chain seq x y z
N MET A 1 24.88 -13.04 -18.12
CA MET A 1 23.54 -12.61 -17.65
C MET A 1 23.51 -12.09 -16.21
N ASN A 2 23.96 -12.85 -15.20
CA ASN A 2 23.90 -12.44 -13.78
C ASN A 2 24.50 -11.06 -13.48
N THR A 3 25.70 -10.79 -14.00
CA THR A 3 26.38 -9.51 -13.79
C THR A 3 25.52 -8.33 -14.29
N ILE A 4 24.95 -8.45 -15.49
CA ILE A 4 24.08 -7.43 -16.10
C ILE A 4 22.84 -7.19 -15.23
N ILE A 5 22.24 -8.25 -14.67
CA ILE A 5 21.10 -8.15 -13.76
C ILE A 5 21.47 -7.39 -12.49
N GLU A 6 22.59 -7.73 -11.85
CA GLU A 6 23.03 -7.03 -10.63
C GLU A 6 23.34 -5.55 -10.88
N GLU A 7 24.01 -5.25 -12.00
CA GLU A 7 24.30 -3.88 -12.39
C GLU A 7 23.03 -3.09 -12.71
N TYR A 8 22.07 -3.69 -13.42
CA TYR A 8 20.77 -3.09 -13.65
C TYR A 8 20.02 -2.79 -12.35
N LEU A 9 20.03 -3.73 -11.39
CA LEU A 9 19.34 -3.55 -10.12
C LEU A 9 19.99 -2.45 -9.27
N LYS A 10 21.31 -2.31 -9.32
CA LYS A 10 22.04 -1.16 -8.73
C LYS A 10 21.68 0.15 -9.45
N PHE A 11 21.64 0.14 -10.78
CA PHE A 11 21.28 1.30 -11.59
C PHE A 11 19.87 1.82 -11.22
N ILE A 12 18.85 0.96 -11.19
CA ILE A 12 17.49 1.41 -10.85
C ILE A 12 17.33 1.81 -9.37
N GLN A 13 18.23 1.33 -8.50
CA GLN A 13 18.28 1.75 -7.10
C GLN A 13 18.88 3.15 -6.96
N ILE A 14 20.05 3.39 -7.57
CA ILE A 14 20.83 4.62 -7.42
C ILE A 14 20.25 5.73 -8.31
N GLU A 15 20.15 5.47 -9.60
CA GLU A 15 19.81 6.49 -10.62
C GLU A 15 18.30 6.75 -10.71
N LYS A 16 17.46 5.72 -10.50
CA LYS A 16 15.99 5.88 -10.55
C LYS A 16 15.33 6.02 -9.18
N GLY A 17 16.08 5.86 -8.08
CA GLY A 17 15.56 5.97 -6.71
C GLY A 17 14.36 5.05 -6.43
N LEU A 18 14.28 3.89 -7.09
CA LEU A 18 13.14 3.00 -6.93
C LEU A 18 13.10 2.41 -5.52
N SER A 19 11.89 2.17 -5.00
CA SER A 19 11.73 1.64 -3.64
C SER A 19 12.27 0.20 -3.55
N PRO A 20 12.76 -0.24 -2.36
CA PRO A 20 13.24 -1.61 -2.16
C PRO A 20 12.23 -2.68 -2.57
N ASN A 21 10.94 -2.42 -2.39
CA ASN A 21 9.86 -3.32 -2.82
C ASN A 21 9.78 -3.45 -4.34
N THR A 22 9.98 -2.34 -5.07
CA THR A 22 9.97 -2.33 -6.54
C THR A 22 11.19 -3.05 -7.08
N ILE A 23 12.37 -2.79 -6.51
CA ILE A 23 13.61 -3.49 -6.84
C ILE A 23 13.48 -4.99 -6.59
N GLY A 24 12.95 -5.39 -5.44
CA GLY A 24 12.71 -6.80 -5.12
C GLY A 24 11.69 -7.46 -6.06
N ALA A 25 10.71 -6.71 -6.56
CA ALA A 25 9.77 -7.19 -7.56
C ALA A 25 10.46 -7.39 -8.93
N TYR A 26 11.29 -6.45 -9.35
CA TYR A 26 12.06 -6.52 -10.60
C TYR A 26 13.07 -7.66 -10.56
N ARG A 27 13.77 -7.85 -9.43
CA ARG A 27 14.68 -8.99 -9.21
C ARG A 27 13.97 -10.33 -9.44
N ARG A 28 12.82 -10.55 -8.79
CA ARG A 28 12.04 -11.79 -8.97
C ARG A 28 11.60 -12.02 -10.42
N ASP A 29 11.25 -10.95 -11.13
CA ASP A 29 10.87 -11.07 -12.54
C ASP A 29 12.08 -11.41 -13.42
N LEU A 30 13.24 -10.80 -13.16
CA LEU A 30 14.51 -11.12 -13.85
C LEU A 30 15.01 -12.53 -13.55
N ASP A 31 14.83 -13.01 -12.32
CA ASP A 31 15.19 -14.39 -11.94
C ASP A 31 14.33 -15.40 -12.71
N LYS A 32 13.01 -15.15 -12.82
CA LYS A 32 12.11 -15.98 -13.65
C LYS A 32 12.50 -15.95 -15.12
N TYR A 33 12.84 -14.78 -15.63
CA TYR A 33 13.27 -14.61 -17.01
C TYR A 33 14.56 -15.35 -17.29
N LYS A 34 15.55 -15.19 -16.41
CA LYS A 34 16.83 -15.90 -16.49
C LYS A 34 16.63 -17.41 -16.46
N LEU A 35 15.83 -17.93 -15.54
CA LEU A 35 15.54 -19.36 -15.45
C LEU A 35 14.92 -19.89 -16.75
N TYR A 36 14.00 -19.13 -17.36
CA TYR A 36 13.42 -19.48 -18.65
C TYR A 36 14.45 -19.46 -19.80
N LEU A 37 15.38 -18.51 -19.81
CA LEU A 37 16.45 -18.47 -20.81
C LEU A 37 17.42 -19.65 -20.66
N GLU A 38 17.73 -20.04 -19.42
CA GLU A 38 18.57 -21.20 -19.10
C GLU A 38 17.95 -22.50 -19.63
N THR A 39 16.63 -22.69 -19.49
CA THR A 39 15.96 -23.89 -20.04
C THR A 39 15.92 -23.92 -21.57
N ARG A 40 16.11 -22.77 -22.23
CA ARG A 40 16.25 -22.65 -23.69
C ARG A 40 17.70 -22.58 -24.16
N HIS A 41 18.67 -22.76 -23.26
CA HIS A 41 20.11 -22.66 -23.54
C HIS A 41 20.55 -21.31 -24.15
N ILE A 42 19.88 -20.22 -23.78
CA ILE A 42 20.21 -18.86 -24.24
C ILE A 42 21.10 -18.17 -23.19
N GLU A 43 22.39 -18.11 -23.46
CA GLU A 43 23.38 -17.60 -22.49
C GLU A 43 23.71 -16.11 -22.67
N HIS A 44 23.63 -15.60 -23.90
CA HIS A 44 23.96 -14.22 -24.25
C HIS A 44 22.72 -13.38 -24.58
N ILE A 45 22.73 -12.12 -24.17
CA ILE A 45 21.58 -11.23 -24.30
C ILE A 45 21.24 -10.90 -25.77
N ASP A 46 22.22 -10.90 -26.66
CA ASP A 46 22.02 -10.65 -28.10
C ASP A 46 21.28 -11.76 -28.85
N PHE A 47 21.27 -12.98 -28.29
CA PHE A 47 20.51 -14.11 -28.83
C PHE A 47 19.04 -14.07 -28.42
N ILE A 48 18.66 -13.12 -27.58
CA ILE A 48 17.27 -12.90 -27.21
C ILE A 48 16.63 -12.05 -28.29
N ASP A 49 15.56 -12.57 -28.87
CA ASP A 49 14.69 -11.86 -29.78
C ASP A 49 13.28 -11.69 -29.20
N ARG A 50 12.41 -11.04 -29.97
CA ARG A 50 11.02 -10.81 -29.58
C ARG A 50 10.28 -12.13 -29.33
N GLN A 51 10.53 -13.15 -30.16
CA GLN A 51 9.86 -14.43 -30.07
C GLN A 51 10.21 -15.14 -28.75
N THR A 52 11.49 -15.14 -28.36
CA THR A 52 11.97 -15.67 -27.07
C THR A 52 11.20 -15.05 -25.90
N ILE A 53 10.96 -13.73 -25.93
CA ILE A 53 10.22 -13.04 -24.88
C ILE A 53 8.74 -13.39 -24.91
N GLN A 54 8.12 -13.52 -26.10
CA GLN A 54 6.73 -13.95 -26.24
C GLN A 54 6.52 -15.39 -25.74
N GLU A 55 7.43 -16.30 -26.04
CA GLU A 55 7.38 -17.67 -25.53
C GLU A 55 7.57 -17.71 -24.00
N CYS A 56 8.44 -16.86 -23.45
CA CYS A 56 8.57 -16.70 -22.00
C CYS A 56 7.27 -16.22 -21.35
N LEU A 57 6.59 -15.25 -21.97
CA LEU A 57 5.29 -14.77 -21.50
C LEU A 57 4.25 -15.89 -21.55
N GLY A 58 4.22 -16.69 -22.62
CA GLY A 58 3.36 -17.88 -22.74
C GLY A 58 3.61 -18.87 -21.60
N TYR A 59 4.88 -19.21 -21.36
CA TYR A 59 5.26 -20.07 -20.24
C TYR A 59 4.80 -19.52 -18.88
N LEU A 60 4.92 -18.21 -18.64
CA LEU A 60 4.46 -17.59 -17.39
C LEU A 60 2.93 -17.59 -17.25
N ILE A 61 2.19 -17.49 -18.36
CA ILE A 61 0.73 -17.62 -18.39
C ILE A 61 0.34 -19.05 -18.01
N ASP A 62 0.99 -20.06 -18.60
CA ASP A 62 0.75 -21.48 -18.31
C ASP A 62 1.05 -21.83 -16.85
N GLN A 63 1.99 -21.12 -16.23
CA GLN A 63 2.31 -21.20 -14.80
C GLN A 63 1.33 -20.43 -13.89
N GLY A 64 0.24 -19.88 -14.45
CA GLY A 64 -0.81 -19.19 -13.69
C GLY A 64 -0.48 -17.76 -13.27
N SER A 65 0.44 -17.08 -13.96
CA SER A 65 0.75 -15.68 -13.65
C SER A 65 -0.44 -14.77 -13.91
N SER A 66 -0.81 -13.98 -12.91
CA SER A 66 -1.87 -12.97 -13.09
C SER A 66 -1.50 -11.94 -14.16
N ALA A 67 -2.52 -11.39 -14.81
CA ALA A 67 -2.47 -10.19 -15.64
C ALA A 67 -1.52 -9.10 -15.14
N LYS A 68 -1.69 -8.71 -13.87
CA LYS A 68 -0.90 -7.66 -13.20
C LYS A 68 0.57 -8.06 -13.05
N SER A 69 0.83 -9.35 -12.79
CA SER A 69 2.18 -9.89 -12.73
C SER A 69 2.87 -9.82 -14.09
N LEU A 70 2.17 -10.18 -15.17
CA LEU A 70 2.68 -10.13 -16.53
C LEU A 70 2.94 -8.69 -17.00
N ALA A 71 2.05 -7.74 -16.69
CA ALA A 71 2.27 -6.32 -16.99
C ALA A 71 3.58 -5.80 -16.37
N ARG A 72 3.78 -6.12 -15.08
CA ARG A 72 4.99 -5.74 -14.35
C ARG A 72 6.23 -6.43 -14.92
N PHE A 73 6.13 -7.72 -15.25
CA PHE A 73 7.19 -8.48 -15.89
C PHE A 73 7.62 -7.81 -17.21
N ILE A 74 6.69 -7.47 -18.11
CA ILE A 74 6.98 -6.76 -19.36
C ILE A 74 7.68 -5.43 -19.09
N SER A 75 7.22 -4.67 -18.10
CA SER A 75 7.86 -3.41 -17.68
C SER A 75 9.30 -3.63 -17.17
N THR A 76 9.53 -4.70 -16.40
CA THR A 76 10.87 -5.08 -15.93
C THR A 76 11.77 -5.47 -17.10
N ILE A 77 11.32 -6.34 -18.00
CA ILE A 77 12.10 -6.83 -19.14
C ILE A 77 12.44 -5.70 -20.11
N ARG A 78 11.48 -4.81 -20.42
CA ARG A 78 11.72 -3.61 -21.23
C ARG A 78 12.79 -2.71 -20.60
N SER A 79 12.64 -2.36 -19.33
CA SER A 79 13.60 -1.49 -18.64
C SER A 79 14.99 -2.14 -18.51
N PHE A 80 15.07 -3.46 -18.38
CA PHE A 80 16.33 -4.21 -18.35
C PHE A 80 17.04 -4.23 -19.71
N HIS A 81 16.35 -4.54 -20.80
CA HIS A 81 16.96 -4.55 -22.14
C HIS A 81 17.35 -3.15 -22.62
N GLN A 82 16.58 -2.13 -22.27
CA GLN A 82 16.96 -0.72 -22.52
C GLN A 82 18.23 -0.33 -21.76
N PHE A 83 18.38 -0.78 -20.51
CA PHE A 83 19.62 -0.61 -19.75
C PHE A 83 20.78 -1.35 -20.41
N ALA A 84 20.58 -2.61 -20.80
CA ALA A 84 21.63 -3.40 -21.43
C ALA A 84 22.09 -2.82 -22.78
N LEU A 85 21.17 -2.26 -23.58
CA LEU A 85 21.52 -1.53 -24.80
C LEU A 85 22.32 -0.26 -24.48
N ARG A 86 21.87 0.53 -23.50
CA ARG A 86 22.52 1.79 -23.10
C ARG A 86 23.94 1.57 -22.60
N GLU A 87 24.14 0.57 -21.75
CA GLU A 87 25.45 0.21 -21.18
C GLU A 87 26.26 -0.72 -22.11
N LYS A 88 25.83 -0.90 -23.36
CA LYS A 88 26.52 -1.66 -24.42
C LYS A 88 26.74 -3.15 -24.12
N TYR A 89 25.92 -3.74 -23.25
CA TYR A 89 25.84 -5.19 -23.07
C TYR A 89 25.09 -5.89 -24.22
N ALA A 90 24.22 -5.16 -24.93
CA ALA A 90 23.45 -5.66 -26.06
C ALA A 90 23.60 -4.73 -27.27
N ALA A 91 23.60 -5.29 -28.48
CA ALA A 91 23.62 -4.55 -29.73
C ALA A 91 22.21 -4.06 -30.15
N LYS A 92 21.16 -4.69 -29.64
CA LYS A 92 19.75 -4.41 -29.99
C LYS A 92 18.83 -4.56 -28.78
N ASP A 93 17.72 -3.84 -28.81
CA ASP A 93 16.64 -4.00 -27.82
C ASP A 93 15.53 -4.91 -28.41
N PRO A 94 15.35 -6.16 -27.92
CA PRO A 94 14.29 -7.05 -28.39
C PRO A 94 12.88 -6.65 -27.94
N THR A 95 12.75 -5.58 -27.14
CA THR A 95 11.48 -5.19 -26.49
C THR A 95 10.74 -4.05 -27.20
N VAL A 96 11.33 -3.47 -28.25
CA VAL A 96 10.80 -2.28 -28.96
C VAL A 96 9.35 -2.47 -29.45
N LEU A 97 9.01 -3.67 -29.93
CA LEU A 97 7.68 -4.00 -30.45
C LEU A 97 6.85 -4.89 -29.50
N LEU A 98 7.23 -4.99 -28.22
CA LEU A 98 6.43 -5.71 -27.24
C LEU A 98 5.22 -4.87 -26.84
N GLU A 99 4.03 -5.37 -27.15
CA GLU A 99 2.79 -4.80 -26.63
C GLU A 99 2.60 -5.19 -25.17
N THR A 100 2.23 -4.23 -24.35
CA THR A 100 1.80 -4.51 -22.97
C THR A 100 0.30 -4.78 -22.99
N PRO A 101 -0.18 -5.95 -22.54
CA PRO A 101 -1.60 -6.24 -22.55
C PRO A 101 -2.35 -5.17 -21.77
N LYS A 102 -3.37 -4.59 -22.39
CA LYS A 102 -4.29 -3.66 -21.71
C LYS A 102 -5.19 -4.49 -20.82
N TYR A 103 -5.04 -4.34 -19.51
CA TYR A 103 -5.91 -5.02 -18.56
C TYR A 103 -7.05 -4.10 -18.15
N GLU A 104 -8.25 -4.65 -18.11
CA GLU A 104 -9.41 -3.98 -17.52
C GLU A 104 -9.09 -3.65 -16.06
N LYS A 105 -9.11 -2.35 -15.75
CA LYS A 105 -9.07 -1.90 -14.36
C LYS A 105 -10.42 -2.28 -13.75
N LYS A 106 -10.47 -3.37 -12.98
CA LYS A 106 -11.59 -3.57 -12.06
C LYS A 106 -11.68 -2.35 -11.15
N LEU A 107 -12.87 -1.75 -11.08
CA LEU A 107 -13.13 -0.70 -10.11
C LEU A 107 -12.86 -1.28 -8.71
N PRO A 108 -12.11 -0.57 -7.86
CA PRO A 108 -11.83 -1.04 -6.52
C PRO A 108 -13.13 -1.17 -5.71
N ASP A 109 -13.20 -2.22 -4.88
CA ASP A 109 -14.33 -2.42 -3.96
C ASP A 109 -14.39 -1.25 -2.95
N VAL A 110 -15.57 -0.65 -2.79
CA VAL A 110 -15.94 0.30 -1.73
C VAL A 110 -16.94 -0.38 -0.81
N LEU A 111 -16.77 -0.23 0.51
CA LEU A 111 -17.75 -0.68 1.49
C LEU A 111 -18.83 0.35 1.64
N GLU A 112 -20.09 -0.08 1.69
CA GLU A 112 -21.20 0.78 2.08
C GLU A 112 -21.06 1.22 3.55
N ILE A 113 -21.72 2.30 3.95
CA ILE A 113 -21.65 2.82 5.32
C ILE A 113 -22.09 1.77 6.36
N ASP A 114 -23.14 1.00 6.08
CA ASP A 114 -23.61 -0.06 6.95
C ASP A 114 -22.61 -1.24 7.05
N GLU A 115 -21.95 -1.58 5.95
CA GLU A 115 -20.86 -2.56 5.93
C GLU A 115 -19.68 -2.09 6.79
N VAL A 116 -19.31 -0.81 6.69
CA VAL A 116 -18.27 -0.22 7.54
C VAL A 116 -18.68 -0.33 9.01
N VAL A 117 -19.90 0.08 9.38
CA VAL A 117 -20.37 0.00 10.78
C VAL A 117 -20.28 -1.44 11.29
N ARG A 118 -20.79 -2.42 10.54
CA ARG A 118 -20.70 -3.85 10.92
C ARG A 118 -19.26 -4.33 11.05
N LEU A 119 -18.35 -3.87 10.19
CA LEU A 119 -16.94 -4.24 10.25
C LEU A 119 -16.28 -3.65 11.50
N LEU A 120 -16.53 -2.37 11.78
CA LEU A 120 -16.01 -1.69 12.96
C LEU A 120 -16.51 -2.38 14.23
N GLU A 121 -17.78 -2.81 14.30
CA GLU A 121 -18.44 -3.39 15.49
C GLU A 121 -18.18 -4.88 15.75
N ALA A 122 -17.58 -5.58 14.80
CA ALA A 122 -17.27 -7.00 14.95
C ALA A 122 -16.24 -7.38 16.05
N PRO A 123 -15.25 -6.54 16.43
CA PRO A 123 -14.33 -6.86 17.51
C PRO A 123 -14.97 -6.85 18.90
N ASP A 124 -14.71 -7.92 19.65
CA ASP A 124 -15.15 -8.10 21.03
C ASP A 124 -14.32 -7.27 22.03
N LEU A 125 -14.90 -6.18 22.54
CA LEU A 125 -14.22 -5.22 23.42
C LEU A 125 -13.86 -5.79 24.80
N SER A 126 -14.42 -6.94 25.21
CA SER A 126 -14.03 -7.59 26.47
C SER A 126 -12.61 -8.19 26.42
N LYS A 127 -12.06 -8.38 25.21
CA LYS A 127 -10.74 -8.97 24.98
C LYS A 127 -9.73 -7.90 24.57
N LYS A 128 -8.50 -8.02 25.07
CA LYS A 128 -7.39 -7.08 24.75
C LYS A 128 -7.13 -6.97 23.24
N ASN A 129 -7.15 -8.10 22.52
CA ASN A 129 -7.02 -8.09 21.06
C ASN A 129 -8.24 -7.49 20.37
N GLY A 130 -9.45 -7.75 20.85
CA GLY A 130 -10.66 -7.16 20.26
C GLY A 130 -10.71 -5.64 20.42
N TYR A 131 -10.35 -5.12 21.60
CA TYR A 131 -10.24 -3.67 21.82
C TYR A 131 -9.17 -3.04 20.93
N ARG A 132 -7.98 -3.67 20.84
CA ARG A 132 -6.92 -3.25 19.91
C ARG A 132 -7.43 -3.24 18.47
N ASP A 133 -8.07 -4.31 18.04
CA ASP A 133 -8.51 -4.47 16.66
C ASP A 133 -9.62 -3.46 16.31
N ARG A 134 -10.56 -3.16 17.23
CA ARG A 134 -11.51 -2.04 17.08
C ARG A 134 -10.76 -0.72 16.88
N THR A 135 -9.79 -0.44 17.74
CA THR A 135 -9.02 0.82 17.68
C THR A 135 -8.28 0.95 16.35
N ILE A 136 -7.72 -0.15 15.83
CA ILE A 136 -7.06 -0.20 14.52
C ILE A 136 -8.06 0.13 13.40
N LEU A 137 -9.21 -0.55 13.38
CA LEU A 137 -10.22 -0.38 12.33
C LEU A 137 -10.78 1.04 12.31
N GLU A 138 -11.07 1.60 13.48
CA GLU A 138 -11.53 2.98 13.67
C GLU A 138 -10.50 3.98 13.15
N LEU A 139 -9.24 3.85 13.56
CA LEU A 139 -8.18 4.74 13.10
C LEU A 139 -7.96 4.63 11.58
N MET A 140 -7.98 3.42 11.03
CA MET A 140 -7.83 3.21 9.59
C MET A 140 -8.95 3.87 8.80
N TYR A 141 -10.20 3.71 9.25
CA TYR A 141 -11.35 4.30 8.57
C TYR A 141 -11.34 5.83 8.71
N ALA A 142 -11.13 6.37 9.91
CA ALA A 142 -11.12 7.81 10.15
C ALA A 142 -10.00 8.58 9.44
N THR A 143 -8.91 7.92 9.08
CA THR A 143 -7.74 8.62 8.50
C THR A 143 -7.44 8.24 7.07
N GLY A 144 -8.02 7.13 6.59
CA GLY A 144 -7.63 6.51 5.34
C GLY A 144 -6.13 6.18 5.25
N MET A 145 -5.39 6.05 6.36
CA MET A 145 -3.94 5.82 6.31
C MET A 145 -3.57 4.46 5.67
N ARG A 146 -2.38 4.37 5.08
CA ARG A 146 -1.89 3.11 4.51
C ARG A 146 -1.55 2.13 5.63
N VAL A 147 -1.70 0.83 5.38
CA VAL A 147 -1.29 -0.21 6.37
C VAL A 147 0.19 -0.11 6.73
N SER A 148 1.05 0.34 5.80
CA SER A 148 2.46 0.57 6.07
C SER A 148 2.69 1.75 7.00
N GLU A 149 1.81 2.75 7.00
CA GLU A 149 1.90 3.89 7.92
C GLU A 149 1.41 3.45 9.31
N LEU A 150 0.28 2.72 9.35
CA LEU A 150 -0.32 2.20 10.59
C LEU A 150 0.63 1.28 11.38
N VAL A 151 1.35 0.37 10.74
CA VAL A 151 2.22 -0.58 11.47
C VAL A 151 3.47 0.06 12.07
N HIS A 152 3.84 1.25 11.61
CA HIS A 152 5.01 1.99 12.10
C HIS A 152 4.62 3.20 12.94
N ILE A 153 3.32 3.46 13.13
CA ILE A 153 2.88 4.62 13.90
C ILE A 153 3.28 4.46 15.36
N GLU A 154 3.82 5.53 15.93
CA GLU A 154 4.24 5.58 17.32
C GLU A 154 3.24 6.37 18.17
N ILE A 155 3.28 6.15 19.49
CA ILE A 155 2.40 6.85 20.45
C ILE A 155 2.52 8.37 20.30
N GLU A 156 3.73 8.89 20.14
CA GLU A 156 4.03 10.32 19.99
C GLU A 156 3.43 10.96 18.72
N ASN A 157 3.01 10.14 17.75
CA ASN A 157 2.36 10.63 16.55
C ASN A 157 0.88 10.93 16.79
N ILE A 158 0.29 10.44 17.89
CA ILE A 158 -1.11 10.68 18.26
C ILE A 158 -1.20 11.82 19.27
N ASN A 159 -1.90 12.90 18.91
CA ASN A 159 -2.23 13.97 19.84
C ASN A 159 -3.74 13.94 20.14
N VAL A 160 -4.11 13.21 21.19
CA VAL A 160 -5.52 13.09 21.64
C VAL A 160 -6.08 14.36 22.28
N ILE A 161 -5.24 15.31 22.68
CA ILE A 161 -5.67 16.59 23.26
C ILE A 161 -6.08 17.55 22.15
N MET A 162 -5.24 17.67 21.12
CA MET A 162 -5.49 18.53 19.97
C MET A 162 -6.37 17.85 18.90
N GLY A 163 -6.59 16.54 19.01
CA GLY A 163 -7.48 15.75 18.15
C GLY A 163 -6.90 15.49 16.76
N PHE A 164 -5.63 15.09 16.67
CA PHE A 164 -5.02 14.74 15.38
C PHE A 164 -3.99 13.63 15.48
N VAL A 165 -3.66 13.06 14.32
CA VAL A 165 -2.54 12.14 14.10
C VAL A 165 -1.55 12.71 13.08
N ARG A 166 -0.26 12.56 13.35
CA ARG A 166 0.83 12.83 12.40
C ARG A 166 1.17 11.55 11.65
N VAL A 167 1.23 11.62 10.32
CA VAL A 167 1.56 10.47 9.49
C VAL A 167 2.69 10.81 8.53
N PHE A 168 3.71 9.96 8.51
CA PHE A 168 4.87 10.10 7.62
C PHE A 168 4.68 9.23 6.37
N GLY A 169 4.68 9.86 5.21
CA GLY A 169 4.54 9.23 3.90
C GLY A 169 5.88 8.91 3.24
N LYS A 170 5.84 8.56 1.94
CA LYS A 170 7.05 8.32 1.14
C LYS A 170 7.88 9.60 1.02
N GLY A 171 9.18 9.52 1.32
CA GLY A 171 10.11 10.65 1.30
C GLY A 171 9.94 11.59 2.49
N ASP A 172 9.59 11.04 3.66
CA ASP A 172 9.40 11.74 4.94
C ASP A 172 8.44 12.92 4.91
N LYS A 173 7.54 12.95 3.93
CA LYS A 173 6.45 13.93 3.88
C LYS A 173 5.49 13.70 5.03
N GLU A 174 5.46 14.65 5.95
CA GLU A 174 4.52 14.68 7.06
C GLU A 174 3.14 15.19 6.60
N ARG A 175 2.08 14.59 7.13
CA ARG A 175 0.73 15.15 7.08
C ARG A 175 0.03 15.01 8.43
N ILE A 176 -0.88 15.94 8.71
CA ILE A 176 -1.71 15.92 9.91
C ILE A 176 -3.13 15.59 9.50
N ILE A 177 -3.71 14.59 10.16
CA ILE A 177 -5.09 14.16 9.90
C ILE A 177 -5.89 14.38 11.19
N PRO A 178 -6.99 15.13 11.15
CA PRO A 178 -7.87 15.29 12.31
C PRO A 178 -8.47 13.94 12.71
N LEU A 179 -8.78 13.80 14.00
CA LEU A 179 -9.43 12.62 14.56
C LEU A 179 -10.78 13.03 15.16
N GLY A 180 -11.81 12.24 14.87
CA GLY A 180 -13.12 12.39 15.51
C GLY A 180 -13.12 11.87 16.95
N ASP A 181 -14.08 12.33 17.75
CA ASP A 181 -14.15 12.05 19.20
C ASP A 181 -14.21 10.55 19.49
N THR A 182 -14.98 9.80 18.67
CA THR A 182 -15.08 8.34 18.78
C THR A 182 -13.70 7.67 18.71
N VAL A 183 -12.86 8.06 17.75
CA VAL A 183 -11.53 7.48 17.56
C VAL A 183 -10.58 7.91 18.66
N ILE A 184 -10.70 9.16 19.11
CA ILE A 184 -9.92 9.69 20.23
C ILE A 184 -10.18 8.88 21.50
N ASP A 185 -11.42 8.52 21.78
CA ASP A 185 -11.78 7.74 22.98
C ASP A 185 -11.20 6.33 22.93
N TYR A 186 -11.35 5.63 21.80
CA TYR A 186 -10.70 4.32 21.61
C TYR A 186 -9.17 4.41 21.75
N LEU A 187 -8.54 5.43 21.18
CA LEU A 187 -7.09 5.63 21.29
C LEU A 187 -6.66 5.91 22.73
N LYS A 188 -7.37 6.77 23.47
CA LYS A 188 -7.08 7.09 24.87
C LYS A 188 -7.10 5.83 25.73
N THR A 189 -8.20 5.07 25.68
CA THR A 189 -8.33 3.83 26.46
C THR A 189 -7.34 2.78 26.00
N TYR A 190 -7.13 2.59 24.69
CA TYR A 190 -6.15 1.64 24.19
C TYR A 190 -4.73 1.98 24.68
N MET A 191 -4.29 3.23 24.58
CA MET A 191 -2.94 3.64 24.98
C MET A 191 -2.72 3.55 26.50
N LYS A 192 -3.72 3.94 27.30
CA LYS A 192 -3.62 4.01 28.77
C LYS A 192 -3.83 2.66 29.44
N GLU A 193 -4.76 1.86 28.95
CA GLU A 193 -5.24 0.67 29.66
C GLU A 193 -4.87 -0.63 28.95
N ILE A 194 -5.03 -0.72 27.64
CA ILE A 194 -4.89 -1.99 26.91
C ILE A 194 -3.46 -2.26 26.45
N ARG A 195 -2.80 -1.28 25.80
CA ARG A 195 -1.45 -1.40 25.25
C ARG A 195 -0.41 -1.77 26.31
N PRO A 196 -0.39 -1.20 27.53
CA PRO A 196 0.57 -1.59 28.56
C PRO A 196 0.49 -3.09 28.91
N GLN A 197 -0.72 -3.66 28.86
CA GLN A 197 -0.94 -5.08 29.11
C GLN A 197 -0.49 -5.98 27.94
N LEU A 198 -0.40 -5.43 26.72
CA LEU A 198 0.12 -6.15 25.55
C LEU A 198 1.65 -6.06 25.45
N LEU A 199 2.25 -4.97 25.93
CA LEU A 199 3.69 -4.65 25.80
C LEU A 199 4.60 -5.74 26.40
N LYS A 200 4.17 -6.37 27.51
CA LYS A 200 4.94 -7.40 28.22
C LYS A 200 6.37 -6.90 28.53
N SER A 201 7.40 -7.61 28.10
CA SER A 201 8.82 -7.24 28.26
C SER A 201 9.42 -6.50 27.05
N THR A 202 8.62 -6.18 26.03
CA THR A 202 9.13 -5.54 24.81
C THR A 202 9.28 -4.04 25.03
N VAL A 203 10.41 -3.46 24.62
CA VAL A 203 10.61 -2.00 24.58
C VAL A 203 10.35 -1.51 23.17
N THR A 204 9.26 -0.77 22.97
CA THR A 204 8.90 -0.17 21.69
C THR A 204 7.91 0.98 21.87
N ASN A 205 7.99 2.00 21.01
CA ASN A 205 7.04 3.11 20.96
C ASN A 205 5.90 2.87 19.95
N VAL A 206 5.97 1.80 19.15
CA VAL A 206 4.94 1.48 18.15
C VAL A 206 3.59 1.31 18.83
N LEU A 207 2.57 1.97 18.30
CA LEU A 207 1.25 2.06 18.90
C LEU A 207 0.58 0.67 18.98
N PHE A 208 0.58 -0.08 17.88
CA PHE A 208 -0.17 -1.34 17.78
C PHE A 208 0.69 -2.59 17.89
N LEU A 209 0.40 -3.40 18.90
CA LEU A 209 1.18 -4.60 19.26
C LEU A 209 0.38 -5.88 19.03
N ASN A 210 1.08 -6.95 18.70
CA ASN A 210 0.53 -8.30 18.67
C ASN A 210 0.41 -8.88 20.09
N MET A 211 -0.21 -10.07 20.22
CA MET A 211 -0.40 -10.73 21.53
C MET A 211 0.91 -11.19 22.20
N HIS A 212 2.04 -11.17 21.47
CA HIS A 212 3.37 -11.47 21.99
C HIS A 212 4.15 -10.21 22.40
N GLY A 213 3.53 -9.02 22.31
CA GLY A 213 4.15 -7.74 22.68
C GLY A 213 5.02 -7.10 21.60
N LYS A 214 5.13 -7.72 20.42
CA LYS A 214 5.90 -7.16 19.28
C LYS A 214 4.98 -6.30 18.39
N PRO A 215 5.52 -5.34 17.63
CA PRO A 215 4.76 -4.60 16.62
C PRO A 215 3.95 -5.50 15.69
N LEU A 216 2.73 -5.07 15.34
CA LEU A 216 1.92 -5.78 14.35
C LEU A 216 2.55 -5.69 12.96
N SER A 217 2.48 -6.80 12.21
CA SER A 217 2.90 -6.81 10.81
C SER A 217 1.74 -6.45 9.89
N ARG A 218 2.07 -5.98 8.67
CA ARG A 218 1.08 -5.71 7.62
C ARG A 218 0.21 -6.95 7.33
N GLN A 219 0.81 -8.14 7.34
CA GLN A 219 0.09 -9.40 7.15
C GLN A 219 -0.85 -9.70 8.32
N GLY A 220 -0.45 -9.37 9.55
CA GLY A 220 -1.31 -9.51 10.73
C GLY A 220 -2.58 -8.68 10.61
N ILE A 221 -2.45 -7.41 10.23
CA ILE A 221 -3.61 -6.52 10.00
C ILE A 221 -4.48 -7.03 8.84
N TRP A 222 -3.86 -7.48 7.75
CA TRP A 222 -4.62 -8.02 6.61
C TRP A 222 -5.45 -9.25 7.00
N LYS A 223 -4.86 -10.18 7.76
CA LYS A 223 -5.57 -11.35 8.31
C LYS A 223 -6.69 -10.93 9.26
N MET A 224 -6.43 -9.97 10.13
CA MET A 224 -7.41 -9.41 11.08
C MET A 224 -8.63 -8.82 10.35
N ILE A 225 -8.41 -7.93 9.37
CA ILE A 225 -9.48 -7.32 8.57
C ILE A 225 -10.31 -8.39 7.85
N LYS A 226 -9.64 -9.37 7.23
CA LYS A 226 -10.33 -10.47 6.54
C LYS A 226 -11.20 -11.30 7.49
N GLN A 227 -10.70 -11.59 8.70
CA GLN A 227 -11.45 -12.35 9.71
C GLN A 227 -12.69 -11.60 10.17
N TYR A 228 -12.59 -10.29 10.44
CA TYR A 228 -13.75 -9.49 10.83
C TYR A 228 -14.71 -9.30 9.66
N GLY A 229 -14.21 -9.17 8.43
CA GLY A 229 -15.03 -9.17 7.23
C GLY A 229 -15.98 -10.35 7.11
N ILE A 230 -15.44 -11.56 7.32
CA ILE A 230 -16.23 -12.80 7.32
C ILE A 230 -17.26 -12.77 8.45
N LYS A 231 -16.88 -12.35 9.67
CA LYS A 231 -17.80 -12.25 10.82
C LYS A 231 -18.93 -11.23 10.61
N SER A 232 -18.67 -10.18 9.83
CA SER A 232 -19.62 -9.12 9.51
C SER A 232 -20.47 -9.42 8.27
N ASN A 233 -20.39 -10.63 7.70
CA ASN A 233 -21.07 -11.04 6.48
C ASN A 233 -20.79 -10.13 5.27
N ILE A 234 -19.56 -9.63 5.14
CA ILE A 234 -19.15 -8.80 4.00
C ILE A 234 -18.59 -9.73 2.91
N THR A 235 -19.23 -9.71 1.75
CA THR A 235 -18.87 -10.56 0.58
C THR A 235 -17.79 -9.93 -0.30
N LYS A 236 -17.59 -8.61 -0.20
CA LYS A 236 -16.55 -7.85 -0.91
C LYS A 236 -15.14 -8.25 -0.46
N THR A 237 -14.14 -8.05 -1.33
CA THR A 237 -12.75 -8.39 -0.97
C THR A 237 -12.20 -7.35 0.00
N LEU A 238 -12.09 -7.74 1.27
CA LEU A 238 -11.63 -6.84 2.32
C LEU A 238 -10.10 -6.82 2.45
N THR A 239 -9.55 -5.62 2.26
CA THR A 239 -8.13 -5.31 2.44
C THR A 239 -7.99 -3.95 3.11
N PRO A 240 -6.80 -3.61 3.65
CA PRO A 240 -6.52 -2.23 4.09
C PRO A 240 -6.82 -1.16 3.03
N HIS A 241 -6.64 -1.49 1.75
CA HIS A 241 -6.92 -0.56 0.66
C HIS A 241 -8.42 -0.36 0.44
N THR A 242 -9.24 -1.38 0.68
CA THR A 242 -10.70 -1.30 0.61
C THR A 242 -11.23 -0.28 1.63
N LEU A 243 -10.77 -0.35 2.90
CA LEU A 243 -11.12 0.61 3.95
C LEU A 243 -10.69 2.04 3.60
N ARG A 244 -9.44 2.20 3.14
CA ARG A 244 -8.92 3.50 2.70
C ARG A 244 -9.71 4.07 1.51
N HIS A 245 -10.10 3.24 0.57
CA HIS A 245 -10.89 3.67 -0.58
C HIS A 245 -12.31 4.06 -0.17
N SER A 246 -12.89 3.32 0.79
CA SER A 246 -14.21 3.65 1.37
C SER A 246 -14.18 4.99 2.09
N PHE A 247 -13.14 5.27 2.91
CA PHE A 247 -12.94 6.59 3.51
C PHE A 247 -12.91 7.72 2.47
N ALA A 248 -12.13 7.55 1.40
CA ALA A 248 -12.01 8.57 0.36
C ALA A 248 -13.34 8.78 -0.38
N THR A 249 -14.04 7.69 -0.70
CA THR A 249 -15.30 7.71 -1.44
C THR A 249 -16.40 8.36 -0.61
N HIS A 250 -16.57 7.97 0.65
CA HIS A 250 -17.60 8.54 1.52
C HIS A 250 -17.38 10.02 1.80
N LEU A 251 -16.13 10.48 1.94
CA LEU A 251 -15.87 11.92 2.06
C LEU A 251 -16.32 12.68 0.81
N LEU A 252 -15.99 12.18 -0.38
CA LEU A 252 -16.36 12.80 -1.64
C LEU A 252 -17.88 12.77 -1.87
N GLU A 253 -18.54 11.65 -1.57
CA GLU A 253 -19.99 11.49 -1.68
C GLU A 253 -20.76 12.44 -0.75
N ASN A 254 -20.21 12.70 0.43
CA ASN A 254 -20.78 13.68 1.35
C ASN A 254 -20.48 15.13 0.94
N GLY A 255 -19.65 15.37 -0.08
CA GLY A 255 -19.38 16.71 -0.61
C GLY A 255 -18.05 17.34 -0.16
N ALA A 256 -17.13 16.55 0.39
CA ALA A 256 -15.80 17.04 0.73
C ALA A 256 -15.03 17.47 -0.52
N ASP A 257 -14.25 18.55 -0.39
CA ASP A 257 -13.36 19.01 -1.45
C ASP A 257 -12.29 17.95 -1.76
N LEU A 258 -12.13 17.63 -3.05
CA LEU A 258 -11.20 16.60 -3.52
C LEU A 258 -9.76 16.86 -3.06
N ARG A 259 -9.31 18.11 -2.96
CA ARG A 259 -7.94 18.45 -2.54
C ARG A 259 -7.74 18.17 -1.07
N ALA A 260 -8.72 18.50 -0.23
CA ALA A 260 -8.66 18.18 1.19
C ALA A 260 -8.60 16.66 1.42
N VAL A 261 -9.39 15.89 0.67
CA VAL A 261 -9.32 14.41 0.71
C VAL A 261 -7.94 13.91 0.25
N GLN A 262 -7.38 14.48 -0.82
CA GLN A 262 -6.04 14.12 -1.31
C GLN A 262 -4.92 14.42 -0.31
N GLU A 263 -5.01 15.55 0.39
CA GLU A 263 -4.04 15.95 1.42
C GLU A 263 -4.10 15.00 2.62
N MET A 264 -5.30 14.64 3.10
CA MET A 264 -5.49 13.64 4.16
C MET A 264 -4.93 12.27 3.77
N LEU A 265 -5.02 11.90 2.49
CA LEU A 265 -4.52 10.63 1.97
C LEU A 265 -3.01 10.66 1.67
N GLY A 266 -2.39 11.82 1.48
CA GLY A 266 -0.99 11.94 1.13
C GLY A 266 -0.66 11.34 -0.25
N HIS A 267 -1.40 11.75 -1.28
CA HIS A 267 -1.07 11.44 -2.67
C HIS A 267 0.04 12.37 -3.19
N SER A 268 1.08 11.78 -3.81
CA SER A 268 2.25 12.52 -4.32
C SER A 268 2.25 12.73 -5.84
N ASP A 269 1.34 12.09 -6.59
CA ASP A 269 1.25 12.22 -8.05
C ASP A 269 0.13 13.18 -8.44
N ILE A 270 0.54 14.37 -8.91
CA ILE A 270 -0.27 15.40 -9.55
C ILE A 270 0.15 15.39 -11.02
N SER A 271 -0.52 14.64 -11.88
CA SER A 271 -0.40 14.88 -13.32
C SER A 271 -1.31 16.06 -13.70
N THR A 272 -0.91 17.26 -13.26
CA THR A 272 -1.19 18.62 -13.82
C THR A 272 -0.79 19.68 -12.78
N THR A 273 0.51 19.94 -12.66
CA THR A 273 1.16 20.76 -11.62
C THR A 273 1.31 22.22 -12.02
N GLN A 274 0.26 22.93 -12.43
CA GLN A 274 0.43 24.36 -12.74
C GLN A 274 -0.56 25.35 -12.15
N LEU A 275 -1.54 24.92 -11.35
CA LEU A 275 -2.30 25.90 -10.59
C LEU A 275 -2.74 25.33 -9.22
N TYR A 276 -2.77 26.21 -8.23
CA TYR A 276 -3.76 26.28 -7.13
C TYR A 276 -3.31 25.90 -5.70
N THR A 277 -3.02 26.97 -4.93
CA THR A 277 -3.48 27.33 -3.55
C THR A 277 -3.40 26.35 -2.38
N HIS A 278 -2.71 26.79 -1.33
CA HIS A 278 -2.61 26.21 0.02
C HIS A 278 -3.98 25.94 0.66
N VAL A 279 -4.29 24.67 0.96
CA VAL A 279 -5.36 24.30 1.89
C VAL A 279 -4.78 24.39 3.30
N SER A 280 -5.48 25.04 4.23
CA SER A 280 -5.01 25.21 5.61
C SER A 280 -5.43 24.05 6.52
N LYS A 281 -4.68 23.77 7.59
CA LYS A 281 -5.01 22.74 8.59
C LYS A 281 -6.41 22.94 9.21
N ALA A 282 -6.85 24.19 9.40
CA ALA A 282 -8.18 24.50 9.92
C ALA A 282 -9.29 24.09 8.93
N GLN A 283 -9.06 24.32 7.65
CA GLN A 283 -9.98 23.92 6.58
C GLN A 283 -10.09 22.40 6.45
N ILE A 284 -8.98 21.67 6.59
CA ILE A 284 -8.96 20.19 6.63
C ILE A 284 -9.83 19.67 7.78
N ARG A 285 -9.71 20.26 8.98
CA ARG A 285 -10.52 19.88 10.14
C ARG A 285 -12.01 20.16 9.94
N GLN A 286 -12.36 21.31 9.37
CA GLN A 286 -13.75 21.65 9.08
C GLN A 286 -14.37 20.68 8.08
N ILE A 287 -13.66 20.37 6.99
CA ILE A 287 -14.09 19.41 5.97
C ILE A 287 -14.28 18.02 6.59
N TYR A 288 -13.32 17.57 7.40
CA TYR A 288 -13.46 16.29 8.11
C TYR A 288 -14.73 16.27 8.95
N ASN A 289 -14.95 17.29 9.79
CA ASN A 289 -16.10 17.37 10.69
C ASN A 289 -17.44 17.42 9.96
N GLN A 290 -17.49 18.06 8.79
CA GLN A 290 -18.73 18.23 8.04
C GLN A 290 -19.09 17.00 7.21
N TYR A 291 -18.09 16.29 6.68
CA TYR A 291 -18.30 15.31 5.61
C TYR A 291 -17.90 13.88 5.97
N HIS A 292 -17.12 13.66 7.04
CA HIS A 292 -16.82 12.29 7.45
C HIS A 292 -18.04 11.68 8.16
N PRO A 293 -18.54 10.48 7.76
CA PRO A 293 -19.77 9.89 8.35
C PRO A 293 -19.72 9.65 9.86
N ARG A 294 -18.53 9.71 10.45
CA ARG A 294 -18.26 9.45 11.87
C ARG A 294 -17.29 10.47 12.49
N ALA A 295 -17.32 11.71 12.01
CA ALA A 295 -16.53 12.78 12.63
C ALA A 295 -16.88 12.97 14.11
#